data_AF-A0A7S0WRA5-F1
#
_entry.id   AF-A0A7S0WRA5-F1
#
_cell.length_a   1.000
_cell.length_b   1.000
_cell.length_c   1.000
_cell.angle_alpha   90.00
_cell.angle_beta   90.00
_cell.angle_gamma   90.00
#
_symmetry.space_group_name_H-M   'P 1'
#
loop_
_entity.id
_entity.type
_entity.pdbx_description
1 polymer ?
#
loop_
_entity_poly.entity_id
_entity_poly.type
_entity_poly.pdbx_seq_one_letter_code
_entity_poly.pdbx_strand_id
1 'polypeptide(L)'
;MVQYAQAYGRTDLNEKTREFARVKKFVETWHFRSHVGAFCREHCNPNSHPEIKDFNTLVCEQHFKWVAGFKHMTRVHMSAAVFNFFLLLLCWLDHEQYNSPYRTEA
;
A
#
# COMPACT_ATOMS: atom_id res chain seq x y z
N MET A 1 0.57 8.69 2.98
CA MET A 1 1.76 8.38 3.79
C MET A 1 2.98 9.23 3.41
N VAL A 2 3.29 9.38 2.12
CA VAL A 2 4.41 10.22 1.59
C VAL A 2 4.36 11.68 2.09
N GLN A 3 3.19 12.30 2.03
CA GLN A 3 2.97 13.66 2.51
C GLN A 3 3.14 13.81 4.03
N TYR A 4 2.85 12.77 4.82
CA TYR A 4 2.77 12.91 6.29
C TYR A 4 4.14 13.04 6.96
N ALA A 5 5.16 12.37 6.41
CA ALA A 5 6.51 12.42 6.98
C ALA A 5 7.30 13.64 6.46
N GLN A 6 7.32 13.88 5.15
CA GLN A 6 8.12 14.94 4.54
C GLN A 6 7.48 16.33 4.65
N ALA A 7 6.16 16.47 4.43
CA ALA A 7 5.52 17.79 4.47
C ALA A 7 5.34 18.34 5.90
N TYR A 8 5.47 17.49 6.93
CA TYR A 8 5.33 17.89 8.34
C TYR A 8 6.65 17.81 9.13
N GLY A 9 7.80 17.66 8.45
CA GLY A 9 9.11 17.62 9.12
C GLY A 9 9.26 16.46 10.10
N ARG A 10 8.65 15.31 9.80
CA ARG A 10 8.59 14.11 10.66
C ARG A 10 9.52 12.99 10.19
N THR A 11 10.51 13.33 9.38
CA THR A 11 11.44 12.35 8.77
C THR A 11 12.40 11.73 9.77
N ASP A 12 12.58 12.32 10.94
CA ASP A 12 13.57 11.93 11.96
C ASP A 12 12.97 11.33 13.24
N LEU A 13 11.64 11.25 13.35
CA LEU A 13 10.91 10.76 14.54
C LEU A 13 11.39 9.41 15.06
N ASN A 14 11.66 8.44 14.18
CA ASN A 14 12.20 7.13 14.54
C ASN A 14 13.01 6.52 13.38
N GLU A 15 13.55 5.32 13.60
CA GLU A 15 14.36 4.64 12.60
C GLU A 15 13.60 4.39 11.29
N LYS A 16 12.33 3.98 11.37
CA LYS A 16 11.50 3.74 10.18
C LYS A 16 11.18 5.01 9.41
N THR A 17 10.91 6.13 10.08
CA THR A 17 10.71 7.40 9.37
C THR A 17 12.00 7.87 8.68
N ARG A 18 13.17 7.61 9.28
CA ARG A 18 14.48 7.91 8.68
C ARG A 18 14.76 7.02 7.47
N GLU A 19 14.45 5.74 7.59
CA GLU A 19 14.53 4.78 6.47
C GLU A 19 13.63 5.25 5.32
N PHE A 20 12.35 5.50 5.59
CA PHE A 20 11.41 5.97 4.58
C PHE A 20 11.82 7.32 3.98
N ALA A 21 12.44 8.22 4.73
CA ALA A 21 12.92 9.50 4.19
C ALA A 21 13.94 9.31 3.05
N ARG A 22 14.74 8.24 3.09
CA ARG A 22 15.78 7.92 2.10
C ARG A 22 15.27 7.19 0.87
N VAL A 23 14.09 6.58 0.95
CA VAL A 23 13.50 5.81 -0.15
C VAL A 23 12.82 6.76 -1.15
N LYS A 24 13.03 6.52 -2.44
CA LYS A 24 12.30 7.19 -3.54
C LYS A 24 10.81 6.83 -3.45
N LYS A 25 9.95 7.84 -3.54
CA LYS A 25 8.50 7.67 -3.42
C LYS A 25 7.85 8.15 -4.70
N PHE A 26 7.03 7.30 -5.30
CA PHE A 26 6.23 7.63 -6.47
C PHE A 26 4.78 7.28 -6.19
N VAL A 27 3.86 7.96 -6.88
CA VAL A 27 2.46 7.57 -6.93
C VAL A 27 2.34 6.41 -7.90
N GLU A 28 1.41 5.50 -7.62
CA GLU A 28 1.06 4.42 -8.53
C GLU A 28 0.64 4.95 -9.92
N THR A 29 1.03 4.24 -10.99
CA THR A 29 0.98 4.72 -12.38
C THR A 29 -0.43 5.07 -12.87
N TRP A 30 -1.41 4.24 -12.55
CA TRP A 30 -2.81 4.41 -12.92
C TRP A 30 -3.46 5.56 -12.14
N HIS A 31 -3.22 5.62 -10.82
CA HIS A 31 -3.75 6.65 -9.94
C HIS A 31 -3.15 8.04 -10.24
N PHE A 32 -1.88 8.10 -10.66
CA PHE A 32 -1.18 9.36 -10.92
C PHE A 32 -1.92 10.25 -11.94
N ARG A 33 -2.58 9.66 -12.95
CA ARG A 33 -3.33 10.41 -13.98
C ARG A 33 -4.42 11.30 -13.42
N SER A 34 -5.05 10.89 -12.32
CA SER A 34 -6.15 11.60 -11.65
C SER A 34 -5.71 12.25 -10.34
N HIS A 35 -4.41 12.26 -10.05
CA HIS A 35 -3.90 12.66 -8.76
C HIS A 35 -3.95 14.18 -8.55
N VAL A 36 -4.57 14.60 -7.44
CA VAL A 36 -4.84 16.02 -7.16
C VAL A 36 -3.75 16.72 -6.34
N GLY A 37 -2.92 15.97 -5.61
CA GLY A 37 -1.90 16.53 -4.71
C GLY A 37 -0.81 17.29 -5.46
N ALA A 38 -0.63 18.59 -5.18
CA ALA A 38 0.37 19.44 -5.82
C ALA A 38 1.80 18.88 -5.65
N PHE A 39 2.19 18.56 -4.41
CA PHE A 39 3.49 17.95 -4.10
C PHE A 39 3.74 16.66 -4.89
N CYS A 40 2.74 15.78 -4.94
CA CYS A 40 2.89 14.49 -5.61
C CYS A 40 3.00 14.63 -7.12
N ARG A 41 2.27 15.58 -7.73
CA ARG A 41 2.38 15.88 -9.17
C ARG A 41 3.79 16.36 -9.53
N GLU A 42 4.44 17.09 -8.63
CA GLU A 42 5.78 17.64 -8.83
C GLU A 42 6.90 16.64 -8.52
N HIS A 43 6.78 15.87 -7.42
CA HIS A 43 7.90 15.07 -6.88
C HIS A 43 7.70 13.56 -6.92
N CYS A 44 6.50 13.07 -7.24
CA CYS A 44 6.16 11.65 -7.17
C CYS A 44 5.61 11.09 -8.49
N ASN A 45 6.02 11.66 -9.62
CA ASN A 45 5.62 11.18 -10.95
C ASN A 45 6.27 9.81 -11.25
N PRO A 46 5.50 8.73 -11.44
CA PRO A 46 6.08 7.43 -11.78
C PRO A 46 6.77 7.41 -13.15
N ASN A 47 6.34 8.28 -14.08
CA ASN A 47 6.92 8.33 -15.43
C ASN A 47 8.34 8.94 -15.46
N SER A 48 8.79 9.59 -14.38
CA SER A 48 10.19 10.03 -14.26
C SER A 48 11.13 8.93 -13.78
N HIS A 49 10.62 7.71 -13.56
CA HIS A 49 11.37 6.57 -13.04
C HIS A 49 11.32 5.40 -14.05
N PRO A 50 12.22 5.34 -15.05
CA PRO A 50 12.25 4.24 -16.00
C PRO A 50 12.53 2.88 -15.32
N GLU A 51 13.16 2.87 -14.15
CA GLU A 51 13.49 1.67 -13.38
C GLU A 51 12.27 0.90 -12.86
N ILE A 52 11.08 1.51 -12.82
CA ILE A 52 9.84 0.88 -12.33
C ILE A 52 8.83 0.56 -13.43
N LYS A 53 9.18 0.80 -14.69
CA LYS A 53 8.24 0.67 -15.83
C LYS A 53 7.63 -0.73 -15.94
N ASP A 54 8.43 -1.75 -15.66
CA ASP A 54 8.02 -3.15 -15.75
C ASP A 54 7.55 -3.71 -14.39
N PHE A 55 7.48 -2.88 -13.36
CA PHE A 55 7.00 -3.30 -12.04
C PHE A 55 5.48 -3.21 -11.97
N ASN A 56 4.88 -4.21 -11.31
CA ASN A 56 3.47 -4.14 -10.94
C ASN A 56 3.27 -3.09 -9.82
N THR A 57 3.15 -1.83 -10.22
CA THR A 57 2.89 -0.72 -9.29
C THR A 57 1.49 -0.78 -8.64
N LEU A 58 0.58 -1.60 -9.20
CA LEU A 58 -0.80 -1.82 -8.74
C LEU A 58 -0.93 -2.90 -7.66
N VAL A 59 0.18 -3.49 -7.19
CA VAL A 59 0.15 -4.58 -6.23
C VAL A 59 -0.63 -4.21 -4.96
N CYS A 60 -0.48 -2.97 -4.49
CA CYS A 60 -1.21 -2.47 -3.33
C CYS A 60 -2.71 -2.42 -3.60
N GLU A 61 -3.14 -1.86 -4.73
CA GLU A 61 -4.54 -1.72 -5.13
C GLU A 61 -5.21 -3.07 -5.36
N GLN A 62 -4.50 -4.02 -5.98
CA GLN A 62 -4.94 -5.40 -6.14
C GLN A 62 -5.17 -6.07 -4.78
N HIS A 63 -4.22 -5.91 -3.87
CA HIS A 63 -4.31 -6.46 -2.52
C HIS A 63 -5.41 -5.78 -1.70
N PHE A 64 -5.55 -4.46 -1.79
CA PHE A 64 -6.65 -3.71 -1.16
C PHE A 64 -8.01 -4.16 -1.67
N LYS A 65 -8.14 -4.45 -2.97
CA LYS A 65 -9.39 -4.99 -3.55
C LYS A 65 -9.73 -6.36 -2.95
N TRP A 66 -8.74 -7.23 -2.77
CA TRP A 66 -8.91 -8.53 -2.11
C TRP A 66 -9.37 -8.36 -0.64
N VAL A 67 -8.64 -7.56 0.15
CA VAL A 67 -9.00 -7.27 1.55
C VAL A 67 -10.39 -6.63 1.66
N ALA A 68 -10.73 -5.73 0.73
CA ALA A 68 -12.04 -5.07 0.70
C ALA A 68 -13.21 -6.04 0.44
N GLY A 69 -12.96 -7.24 -0.09
CA GLY A 69 -13.96 -8.31 -0.17
C GLY A 69 -14.50 -8.71 1.20
N PHE A 70 -13.68 -8.60 2.24
CA PHE A 70 -14.02 -8.98 3.60
C PHE A 70 -14.63 -7.85 4.44
N LYS A 71 -14.81 -6.65 3.88
CA LYS A 71 -15.33 -5.46 4.59
C LYS A 71 -16.70 -5.69 5.25
N HIS A 72 -17.47 -6.65 4.77
CA HIS A 72 -18.78 -6.97 5.34
C HIS A 72 -18.66 -7.73 6.66
N MET A 73 -17.57 -8.50 6.86
CA MET A 73 -17.30 -9.19 8.13
C MET A 73 -16.92 -8.21 9.24
N THR A 74 -16.22 -7.12 8.90
CA THR A 74 -15.77 -6.10 9.85
C THR A 74 -16.82 -5.01 10.13
N ARG A 75 -17.92 -4.98 9.37
CA ARG A 75 -19.05 -4.06 9.57
C ARG A 75 -20.00 -4.49 10.69
N VAL A 76 -20.03 -5.77 11.00
CA VAL A 76 -20.77 -6.32 12.15
C VAL A 76 -19.92 -6.09 13.40
N HIS A 77 -20.56 -5.84 14.56
CA HIS A 77 -19.90 -5.50 15.83
C HIS A 77 -18.74 -6.44 16.21
N MET A 78 -17.54 -6.17 15.69
CA MET A 78 -16.30 -6.81 16.09
C MET A 78 -15.67 -5.99 17.21
N SER A 79 -15.26 -6.66 18.28
CA SER A 79 -14.37 -6.04 19.27
C SER A 79 -12.98 -5.83 18.65
N ALA A 80 -12.18 -4.93 19.22
CA ALA A 80 -10.81 -4.68 18.77
C ALA A 80 -9.95 -5.97 18.78
N ALA A 81 -10.15 -6.86 19.77
CA ALA A 81 -9.44 -8.13 19.84
C ALA A 81 -9.82 -9.07 18.68
N VAL A 82 -11.11 -9.18 18.37
CA VAL A 82 -11.61 -10.00 17.27
C VAL A 82 -11.15 -9.44 15.93
N PHE A 83 -11.15 -8.12 15.77
CA PHE A 83 -10.64 -7.44 14.57
C PHE A 83 -9.15 -7.69 14.36
N ASN A 84 -8.33 -7.59 15.41
CA ASN A 84 -6.89 -7.87 15.32
C ASN A 84 -6.62 -9.33 14.95
N PHE A 85 -7.34 -10.28 15.56
CA PHE A 85 -7.24 -11.69 15.19
C PHE A 85 -7.67 -11.93 13.74
N PHE A 86 -8.74 -11.28 13.30
CA PHE A 86 -9.22 -11.34 11.92
C PHE A 86 -8.18 -10.82 10.92
N LEU A 87 -7.51 -9.71 11.22
CA LEU A 87 -6.40 -9.20 10.40
C LEU A 87 -5.24 -10.21 10.30
N LEU A 88 -4.86 -10.84 11.41
CA LEU A 88 -3.81 -11.87 11.41
C LEU A 88 -4.21 -13.07 10.53
N LEU A 89 -5.47 -13.51 10.61
CA LEU A 89 -5.99 -14.59 9.79
C LEU A 89 -5.96 -14.23 8.30
N LEU A 90 -6.37 -13.00 7.93
CA LEU A 90 -6.29 -12.53 6.55
C LEU A 90 -4.85 -12.50 6.04
N CYS A 91 -3.91 -11.99 6.83
CA CYS A 91 -2.49 -11.99 6.45
C CYS A 91 -1.95 -13.41 6.24
N TRP A 92 -2.36 -14.37 7.07
CA TRP A 92 -1.96 -15.76 6.90
C TRP A 92 -2.55 -16.36 5.61
N LEU A 93 -3.84 -16.15 5.33
CA LEU A 93 -4.50 -16.64 4.12
C LEU A 93 -3.88 -16.06 2.84
N ASP A 94 -3.53 -14.77 2.84
CA ASP A 94 -2.84 -14.15 1.71
C ASP A 94 -1.47 -14.78 1.47
N HIS A 95 -0.71 -15.07 2.54
CA HIS A 95 0.58 -15.74 2.45
C HIS A 95 0.46 -17.16 1.88
N GLU A 96 -0.51 -17.94 2.35
CA GLU A 96 -0.81 -19.27 1.81
C GLU A 96 -1.21 -19.20 0.33
N GLN A 97 -2.01 -18.21 -0.05
CA GLN A 97 -2.41 -18.00 -1.45
C GLN A 97 -1.22 -17.61 -2.33
N TYR A 98 -0.31 -16.77 -1.83
CA TYR A 98 0.91 -16.40 -2.54
C TYR A 98 1.84 -17.60 -2.76
N ASN A 99 1.96 -18.47 -1.76
CA ASN A 99 2.77 -19.69 -1.82
C ASN A 99 2.07 -20.88 -2.51
N SER A 100 0.80 -20.73 -2.88
CA SER A 100 0.01 -21.83 -3.44
C SER A 100 0.50 -22.21 -4.84
N PRO A 101 0.73 -23.51 -5.11
CA PRO A 101 1.10 -23.99 -6.45
C PRO A 101 -0.05 -23.86 -7.46
N TYR A 102 -1.27 -23.57 -6.99
CA TYR A 102 -2.47 -23.39 -7.81
C TYR A 102 -2.84 -21.92 -8.05
N ARG A 103 -1.95 -20.98 -7.70
CA ARG A 103 -2.18 -19.56 -7.93
C ARG A 103 -2.31 -19.30 -9.43
N THR A 104 -3.52 -19.01 -9.89
CA THR A 104 -3.77 -18.54 -11.24
C THR A 104 -3.28 -17.10 -11.36
N GLU A 105 -2.39 -16.84 -12.31
CA GLU A 105 -2.01 -15.48 -12.69
C GLU A 105 -3.27 -14.78 -13.22
N ALA A 106 -3.69 -13.71 -12.53
CA ALA A 106 -4.85 -12.91 -12.88
C ALA A 106 -4.47 -11.79 -13.84
#